data_AF-A0A957ZW77-F1
#
_entry.id   AF-A0A957ZW77-F1
#
_cell.length_a   1.000
_cell.length_b   1.000
_cell.length_c   1.000
_cell.angle_alpha   90.00
_cell.angle_beta   90.00
_cell.angle_gamma   90.00
#
_symmetry.space_group_name_H-M   'P 1'
#
loop_
_entity.id
_entity.type
_entity.pdbx_description
1 polymer ?
#
loop_
_entity_poly.entity_id
_entity_poly.type
_entity_poly.pdbx_seq_one_letter_code
_entity_poly.pdbx_strand_id
1 'polypeptide(L)'
;LDIPHARVAAYNSLALALADAGAIDAAITQLEQAITLCTAQGDRHREAALHDHLADLYHAADREEDAMAELKQAVAIFAQIGAEDTRPNPEIWKLVEW
;
A
#
# COMPACT_ATOMS: atom_id res chain seq x y z
N LEU A 1 8.84 20.81 -2.23
CA LEU A 1 7.66 19.98 -2.53
C LEU A 1 8.20 18.65 -3.00
N ASP A 2 8.00 17.60 -2.22
CA ASP A 2 8.46 16.27 -2.61
C ASP A 2 7.52 15.73 -3.70
N ILE A 3 7.91 15.99 -4.95
CA ILE A 3 7.16 15.67 -6.18
C ILE A 3 6.73 14.19 -6.27
N PRO A 4 7.50 13.21 -5.77
CA PRO A 4 7.12 11.80 -5.79
C PRO A 4 5.90 11.46 -4.92
N HIS A 5 5.81 11.99 -3.69
CA HIS A 5 4.65 11.73 -2.81
C HIS A 5 3.36 12.37 -3.34
N ALA A 6 3.45 13.59 -3.87
CA ALA A 6 2.31 14.26 -4.50
C ALA A 6 1.80 13.47 -5.72
N ARG A 7 2.71 12.80 -6.46
CA ARG A 7 2.37 11.98 -7.61
C ARG A 7 1.62 10.72 -7.23
N VAL A 8 2.05 10.02 -6.18
CA VAL A 8 1.33 8.83 -5.66
C VAL A 8 -0.09 9.21 -5.23
N ALA A 9 -0.25 10.31 -4.50
CA ALA A 9 -1.56 10.81 -4.09
C ALA A 9 -2.45 11.19 -5.29
N ALA A 10 -1.86 11.78 -6.34
CA ALA A 10 -2.58 12.12 -7.56
C ALA A 10 -3.07 10.86 -8.31
N TYR A 11 -2.24 9.83 -8.45
CA TYR A 11 -2.66 8.56 -9.05
C TYR A 11 -3.77 7.88 -8.25
N ASN A 12 -3.67 7.85 -6.91
CA ASN A 12 -4.73 7.30 -6.06
C ASN A 12 -6.05 8.07 -6.23
N SER A 13 -5.99 9.40 -6.19
CA SER A 13 -7.19 10.25 -6.36
C SER A 13 -7.84 10.06 -7.74
N LEU A 14 -7.02 9.91 -8.79
CA LEU A 14 -7.51 9.63 -10.13
C LEU A 14 -8.14 8.23 -10.22
N ALA A 15 -7.55 7.23 -9.57
CA ALA A 15 -8.12 5.88 -9.52
C ALA A 15 -9.51 5.87 -8.89
N LEU A 16 -9.68 6.53 -7.73
CA LEU A 16 -10.98 6.64 -7.06
C LEU A 16 -12.02 7.34 -7.95
N ALA A 17 -11.66 8.44 -8.60
CA ALA A 17 -12.56 9.13 -9.52
C ALA A 17 -12.94 8.29 -10.76
N LEU A 18 -12.01 7.49 -11.27
CA LEU A 18 -12.28 6.55 -12.37
C LEU A 18 -13.21 5.42 -11.92
N ALA A 19 -13.01 4.90 -10.71
CA ALA A 19 -13.86 3.86 -10.14
C ALA A 19 -15.29 4.36 -9.91
N ASP A 20 -15.46 5.57 -9.37
CA ASP A 20 -16.76 6.24 -9.22
C ASP A 20 -17.47 6.45 -10.56
N ALA A 21 -16.69 6.64 -11.65
CA ALA A 21 -17.20 6.74 -13.01
C ALA A 21 -17.45 5.38 -13.69
N GLY A 22 -17.20 4.25 -13.00
CA GLY A 22 -17.34 2.90 -13.52
C GLY A 22 -16.19 2.43 -14.42
N ALA A 23 -15.13 3.22 -14.56
CA ALA A 23 -13.96 2.89 -15.37
C ALA A 23 -12.94 2.05 -14.58
N ILE A 24 -13.37 0.87 -14.12
CA ILE A 24 -12.63 0.03 -13.17
C ILE A 24 -11.23 -0.37 -13.68
N ASP A 25 -11.08 -0.83 -14.92
CA ASP A 25 -9.77 -1.22 -15.47
C ASP A 25 -8.78 -0.05 -15.54
N ALA A 26 -9.30 1.15 -15.82
CA ALA A 26 -8.48 2.37 -15.84
C ALA A 26 -8.05 2.75 -14.42
N ALA A 27 -8.94 2.60 -13.43
CA ALA A 27 -8.64 2.82 -12.01
C ALA A 27 -7.55 1.86 -11.51
N ILE A 28 -7.66 0.56 -11.84
CA ILE A 28 -6.66 -0.48 -11.56
C ILE A 28 -5.30 -0.04 -12.10
N THR A 29 -5.24 0.36 -13.37
CA THR A 29 -4.00 0.84 -14.01
C THR A 29 -3.36 2.01 -13.25
N GLN A 30 -4.16 2.95 -12.72
CA GLN A 30 -3.62 4.08 -11.95
C GLN A 30 -3.06 3.63 -10.60
N LEU A 31 -3.72 2.70 -9.91
CA LEU A 31 -3.21 2.17 -8.64
C LEU A 31 -1.91 1.38 -8.83
N GLU A 32 -1.76 0.59 -9.89
CA GLU A 32 -0.51 -0.11 -10.19
C GLU A 32 0.67 0.87 -10.39
N GLN A 33 0.43 2.01 -11.05
CA GLN A 33 1.43 3.08 -11.18
C GLN A 33 1.74 3.72 -9.81
N ALA A 34 0.72 3.94 -8.99
CA ALA A 34 0.89 4.48 -7.63
C ALA A 34 1.73 3.54 -6.76
N ILE A 35 1.46 2.23 -6.79
CA ILE A 35 2.19 1.20 -6.06
C ILE A 35 3.64 1.18 -6.50
N THR A 36 3.91 1.09 -7.82
CA THR A 36 5.28 1.08 -8.36
C THR A 36 6.11 2.28 -7.87
N LEU A 37 5.51 3.47 -7.86
CA LEU A 37 6.15 4.68 -7.35
C LEU A 37 6.33 4.67 -5.83
N CYS A 38 5.36 4.13 -5.10
CA CYS A 38 5.38 4.05 -3.64
C CYS A 38 6.45 3.07 -3.15
N THR A 39 6.54 1.89 -3.76
CA THR A 39 7.59 0.89 -3.50
C THR A 39 8.98 1.48 -3.75
N ALA A 40 9.16 2.23 -4.84
CA ALA A 40 10.44 2.90 -5.14
C ALA A 40 10.82 3.99 -4.11
N GLN A 41 9.84 4.57 -3.41
CA GLN A 41 10.05 5.55 -2.35
C GLN A 41 10.28 4.90 -0.97
N GLY A 42 9.98 3.62 -0.82
CA GLY A 42 10.05 2.91 0.46
C GLY A 42 8.96 3.32 1.46
N ASP A 43 7.89 3.98 1.02
CA ASP A 43 6.75 4.31 1.87
C ASP A 43 5.83 3.09 2.01
N ARG A 44 6.23 2.18 2.91
CA ARG A 44 5.58 0.89 3.11
C ARG A 44 4.13 1.01 3.58
N HIS A 45 3.83 2.00 4.42
CA HIS A 45 2.48 2.22 4.91
C HIS A 45 1.53 2.59 3.77
N ARG A 46 1.95 3.52 2.91
CA ARG A 46 1.14 3.93 1.77
C ARG A 46 1.05 2.82 0.72
N GLU A 47 2.11 2.04 0.51
CA GLU A 47 2.10 0.88 -0.38
C GLU A 47 1.01 -0.13 0.04
N ALA A 48 0.94 -0.48 1.32
CA ALA A 48 -0.09 -1.39 1.84
C ALA A 48 -1.52 -0.86 1.63
N ALA A 49 -1.75 0.44 1.84
CA ALA A 49 -3.06 1.06 1.61
C ALA A 49 -3.46 1.05 0.11
N LEU A 50 -2.49 1.21 -0.80
CA LEU A 50 -2.77 1.14 -2.24
C LEU A 50 -3.11 -0.29 -2.70
N HIS A 51 -2.48 -1.31 -2.12
CA HIS A 51 -2.86 -2.71 -2.35
C HIS A 51 -4.29 -3.01 -1.86
N ASP A 52 -4.69 -2.45 -0.72
CA ASP A 52 -6.06 -2.58 -0.20
C ASP A 52 -7.09 -1.96 -1.17
N HIS A 53 -6.82 -0.75 -1.68
CA HIS A 53 -7.67 -0.14 -2.71
C HIS A 53 -7.71 -0.94 -4.01
N LEU A 54 -6.59 -1.57 -4.40
CA LEU A 54 -6.55 -2.41 -5.60
C LEU A 54 -7.40 -3.68 -5.41
N ALA A 55 -7.43 -4.23 -4.19
CA ALA A 55 -8.30 -5.34 -3.84
C ALA A 55 -9.79 -4.96 -3.96
N ASP A 56 -10.18 -3.78 -3.47
CA ASP A 56 -11.55 -3.27 -3.59
C ASP A 56 -11.98 -3.14 -5.06
N LEU A 57 -11.08 -2.64 -5.94
CA LEU A 57 -11.36 -2.52 -7.37
C LEU A 57 -11.49 -3.89 -8.05
N TYR A 58 -10.63 -4.85 -7.71
CA TYR A 58 -10.76 -6.21 -8.24
C TYR A 58 -12.04 -6.89 -7.77
N HIS A 59 -12.43 -6.68 -6.51
CA HIS A 59 -13.71 -7.18 -6.00
C HIS A 59 -14.89 -6.57 -6.76
N ALA A 60 -14.87 -5.25 -7.00
CA ALA A 60 -15.90 -4.56 -7.79
C ALA A 60 -15.96 -5.02 -9.26
N ALA A 61 -14.90 -5.64 -9.79
CA ALA A 61 -14.84 -6.25 -11.11
C ALA A 61 -15.14 -7.77 -11.12
N ASP A 62 -15.64 -8.34 -10.01
CA ASP A 62 -15.87 -9.78 -9.82
C ASP A 62 -14.58 -10.64 -9.98
N ARG A 63 -13.41 -10.04 -9.73
CA ARG A 63 -12.08 -10.69 -9.82
C ARG A 63 -11.57 -11.08 -8.43
N GLU A 64 -12.28 -11.98 -7.78
CA GLU A 64 -12.06 -12.34 -6.36
C GLU A 64 -10.66 -12.92 -6.07
N GLU A 65 -10.09 -13.70 -6.99
CA GLU A 65 -8.74 -14.26 -6.81
C GLU A 65 -7.67 -13.17 -6.78
N ASP A 66 -7.80 -12.17 -7.65
CA ASP A 66 -6.90 -11.02 -7.71
C ASP A 66 -7.07 -10.14 -6.47
N ALA A 67 -8.32 -9.87 -6.06
CA ALA A 67 -8.61 -9.12 -4.84
C ALA A 67 -7.97 -9.76 -3.61
N MET A 68 -8.09 -11.09 -3.48
CA MET A 68 -7.49 -11.85 -2.38
C MET A 68 -5.95 -11.81 -2.43
N ALA A 69 -5.35 -11.80 -3.62
CA ALA A 69 -3.90 -11.68 -3.77
C ALA A 69 -3.41 -10.32 -3.26
N GLU A 70 -4.09 -9.24 -3.63
CA GLU A 70 -3.75 -7.87 -3.21
C GLU A 70 -3.93 -7.67 -1.70
N LEU A 71 -5.03 -8.17 -1.13
CA LEU A 71 -5.26 -8.10 0.32
C LEU A 71 -4.16 -8.83 1.10
N LYS A 72 -3.68 -9.98 0.61
CA LYS A 72 -2.55 -10.70 1.21
C LYS A 72 -1.26 -9.88 1.18
N GLN A 73 -1.00 -9.13 0.10
CA GLN A 73 0.15 -8.23 0.03
C GLN A 73 0.03 -7.09 1.04
N ALA A 74 -1.13 -6.43 1.11
CA ALA A 74 -1.38 -5.36 2.08
C ALA A 74 -1.14 -5.84 3.53
N VAL A 75 -1.72 -6.98 3.91
CA VAL A 75 -1.53 -7.59 5.24
C VAL A 75 -0.07 -7.94 5.50
N ALA A 76 0.63 -8.52 4.52
CA ALA A 76 2.04 -8.86 4.67
C ALA A 76 2.91 -7.63 4.91
N ILE A 77 2.65 -6.51 4.23
CA ILE A 77 3.38 -5.27 4.42
C ILE A 77 3.08 -4.65 5.79
N PHE A 78 1.80 -4.56 6.20
CA PHE A 78 1.43 -4.05 7.52
C PHE A 78 2.04 -4.88 8.66
N ALA A 79 2.06 -6.20 8.53
CA ALA A 79 2.69 -7.08 9.50
C ALA A 79 4.20 -6.82 9.63
N GLN A 80 4.89 -6.57 8.52
CA GLN A 80 6.31 -6.24 8.54
C GLN A 80 6.57 -4.89 9.22
N ILE A 81 5.73 -3.89 8.97
CA ILE A 81 5.86 -2.59 9.64
C ILE A 81 5.71 -2.73 11.17
N GLY A 82 4.69 -3.44 11.64
CA GLY A 82 4.51 -3.68 13.08
C GLY A 82 5.65 -4.50 13.72
N ALA A 83 6.24 -5.43 12.98
CA ALA A 83 7.42 -6.19 13.43
C ALA A 83 8.69 -5.31 13.48
N GLU A 84 8.84 -4.36 12.57
CA GLU A 84 9.96 -3.43 12.56
C GLU A 84 9.93 -2.44 13.73
N ASP A 85 8.74 -1.96 14.12
CA ASP A 85 8.55 -1.15 15.35
C ASP A 85 8.85 -1.95 16.63
N THR A 86 8.71 -3.27 16.57
CA THR A 86 8.97 -4.19 17.70
C THR A 86 10.40 -4.70 17.73
N ARG A 87 11.33 -4.21 16.87
CA ARG A 87 12.73 -4.62 16.96
C ARG A 87 13.26 -4.32 18.36
N PRO A 88 13.66 -5.33 19.16
CA PRO A 88 14.22 -5.08 20.47
C PRO A 88 15.51 -4.30 20.28
N ASN A 89 15.56 -3.06 20.77
CA ASN A 89 16.80 -2.30 20.81
C ASN A 89 17.76 -3.04 21.75
N PRO A 90 18.85 -3.65 21.25
CA PRO A 90 19.78 -4.41 22.07
C PRO A 90 20.48 -3.54 23.14
N GLU A 91 20.48 -2.21 22.97
CA GLU A 91 21.03 -1.26 23.93
C GLU A 91 20.13 -1.07 25.17
N ILE A 92 18.83 -1.39 25.10
CA ILE A 92 17.94 -1.34 26.28
C ILE A 92 18.34 -2.42 27.30
N TRP A 93 18.83 -3.57 26.82
CA TRP A 93 19.27 -4.67 27.68
C TRP A 93 20.61 -4.41 28.38
N LYS A 94 21.42 -3.47 27.88
CA LYS A 94 22.71 -3.09 28.50
C LYS A 94 22.57 -2.11 29.67
N LEU A 95 21.39 -1.50 29.84
CA LEU A 95 21.13 -0.53 30.92
C LEU A 95 20.66 -1.19 32.23
N VAL A 96 20.57 -2.52 32.29
CA VAL A 96 20.03 -3.27 33.45
C VAL A 96 20.98 -4.37 33.93
N GLU A 97 22.29 -4.18 33.81
CA GLU A 97 23.25 -4.96 34.58
C GLU A 97 23.62 -4.19 35.86
N TRP A 98 23.19 -4.72 37.02
CA TRP A 98 23.69 -4.39 38.36
C TRP A 98 24.22 -5.66 39.01
#